data_AF-A0A1I6T3Q8-F1
#
_entry.id   AF-A0A1I6T3Q8-F1
#
_cell.length_a   1.000
_cell.length_b   1.000
_cell.length_c   1.000
_cell.angle_alpha   90.00
_cell.angle_beta   90.00
_cell.angle_gamma   90.00
#
_symmetry.space_group_name_H-M   'P 1'
#
loop_
_entity.id
_entity.type
_entity.pdbx_description
1 polymer ?
#
loop_
_entity_poly.entity_id
_entity_poly.type
_entity_poly.pdbx_seq_one_letter_code
_entity_poly.pdbx_strand_id
1 'polypeptide(L)'
;MRPLTVVPVTPRTATIAVLRPGAARAIPIAAGLLLCTALATPAQAQLLRGALDTTMNGILGTGLTIGTSSPGSGVLGTGLNVGTTNGGLLGTGVTVGTTNPGTGVLGTGVNVGTTTGGSVLGTGVTVGTTAPGTGVLGTGLNVGTTGGGVLGTGVLVGTTGPGDGLLGTGLTLGTAGGTGTGGCGTCGGTGGGGTGGGGTGGGGTGGGSNQGIYIITGNVTQSQGQTVINELRLSQLTSVTGVAANNTSNQAAPIAVGSDALAVGYGSSAAGTASTAVGTGASAANTGSVALGYAASAQGLGGTAIGTASAASGAGSTALGFVAGATGTGSTAIGAAASAAGNNSVALGNGAAANQANTIAIGANVKTTQANQVAIGNSANTYRLAGIASQASAAAQSGATAFVTTDANGNLAASAYGPSTIAGLGNRIDSVQAQVNNLEAKTDSVQRYAIQTRKEARQGVAMAIAMATAPMPSAPGKTTWATNGATYRGEWAGGLAVAHRLPTCCVPIAVTAGVAYGGDNAVGVRAGLAGEF
;
A
#
# COMPACT_ATOMS: atom_id res chain seq x y z
N MET A 1 1.95 25.78 38.86
CA MET A 1 0.82 26.59 38.35
C MET A 1 0.30 25.93 37.07
N ARG A 2 -0.97 25.48 37.10
CA ARG A 2 -2.01 25.38 36.05
C ARG A 2 -1.70 24.89 34.60
N PRO A 3 -2.70 24.36 33.87
CA PRO A 3 -2.61 23.06 33.17
C PRO A 3 -2.84 23.12 31.64
N LEU A 4 -2.76 21.92 31.01
CA LEU A 4 -3.45 21.40 29.80
C LEU A 4 -3.66 22.33 28.59
N THR A 5 -3.31 21.89 27.37
CA THR A 5 -4.32 21.70 26.30
C THR A 5 -3.80 20.76 25.18
N VAL A 6 -4.67 19.82 24.83
CA VAL A 6 -4.60 18.84 23.74
C VAL A 6 -4.84 19.52 22.38
N VAL A 7 -4.08 19.16 21.35
CA VAL A 7 -4.32 19.56 19.96
C VAL A 7 -5.04 18.43 19.22
N PRO A 8 -6.24 18.65 18.64
CA PRO A 8 -6.79 17.80 17.60
C PRO A 8 -6.59 18.41 16.20
N VAL A 9 -6.28 17.55 15.23
CA VAL A 9 -6.07 17.86 13.81
C VAL A 9 -7.30 17.39 13.02
N THR A 10 -7.85 18.26 12.15
CA THR A 10 -8.50 17.97 10.83
C THR A 10 -9.17 19.25 10.28
N PRO A 11 -9.54 19.37 8.97
CA PRO A 11 -8.74 19.24 7.75
C PRO A 11 -8.77 20.53 6.88
N ARG A 12 -7.84 20.65 5.92
CA ARG A 12 -7.72 21.77 4.97
C ARG A 12 -8.82 21.75 3.89
N THR A 13 -9.43 22.91 3.67
CA THR A 13 -10.21 23.22 2.45
C THR A 13 -9.44 24.29 1.66
N ALA A 14 -9.24 24.06 0.37
CA ALA A 14 -8.50 24.95 -0.53
C ALA A 14 -9.39 26.13 -1.00
N THR A 15 -8.84 27.34 -1.05
CA THR A 15 -9.47 28.47 -1.75
C THR A 15 -8.42 29.26 -2.52
N ILE A 16 -8.83 29.62 -3.73
CA ILE A 16 -8.11 30.18 -4.88
C ILE A 16 -7.56 31.59 -4.57
N ALA A 17 -6.28 31.83 -4.87
CA ALA A 17 -5.62 33.11 -4.70
C ALA A 17 -5.52 33.90 -6.02
N VAL A 18 -5.99 35.15 -5.95
CA VAL A 18 -5.98 36.20 -6.97
C VAL A 18 -4.61 36.88 -7.03
N LEU A 19 -4.03 37.06 -8.22
CA LEU A 19 -2.78 37.81 -8.43
C LEU A 19 -3.04 39.24 -8.95
N ARG A 20 -2.39 40.23 -8.32
CA ARG A 20 -2.30 41.64 -8.75
C ARG A 20 -0.96 41.91 -9.47
N PRO A 21 -0.85 42.95 -10.33
CA PRO A 21 0.29 43.18 -11.22
C PRO A 21 1.25 44.34 -10.82
N GLY A 22 2.47 44.30 -11.38
CA GLY A 22 3.48 45.39 -11.46
C GLY A 22 4.71 45.18 -10.56
N ALA A 23 5.98 45.38 -10.93
CA ALA A 23 6.69 45.84 -12.14
C ALA A 23 8.16 45.32 -12.03
N ALA A 24 8.73 44.65 -13.04
CA ALA A 24 9.56 45.16 -14.17
C ALA A 24 11.07 45.36 -13.91
N ARG A 25 11.91 44.51 -14.56
CA ARG A 25 13.24 44.74 -15.21
C ARG A 25 13.96 43.38 -15.38
N ALA A 26 14.62 42.97 -16.47
CA ALA A 26 14.73 43.39 -17.88
C ALA A 26 15.52 42.29 -18.67
N ILE A 27 14.99 41.85 -19.85
CA ILE A 27 15.69 41.48 -21.12
C ILE A 27 16.46 40.12 -21.19
N PRO A 28 16.52 39.35 -22.33
CA PRO A 28 16.03 39.61 -23.72
C PRO A 28 15.13 38.54 -24.43
N ILE A 29 14.33 39.06 -25.39
CA ILE A 29 14.02 38.61 -26.80
C ILE A 29 13.28 37.28 -27.08
N ALA A 30 12.01 37.38 -27.52
CA ALA A 30 11.55 37.04 -28.90
C ALA A 30 10.05 37.41 -29.16
N ALA A 31 9.82 38.10 -30.29
CA ALA A 31 8.60 38.24 -31.11
C ALA A 31 7.38 39.12 -30.67
N GLY A 32 7.16 40.23 -31.41
CA GLY A 32 5.83 40.60 -31.95
C GLY A 32 5.11 41.86 -31.43
N LEU A 33 5.42 43.04 -32.00
CA LEU A 33 4.69 44.33 -31.92
C LEU A 33 4.35 44.71 -33.40
N LEU A 34 3.29 45.39 -33.85
CA LEU A 34 2.74 46.69 -33.44
C LEU A 34 1.48 47.03 -34.30
N LEU A 35 0.60 47.80 -33.66
CA LEU A 35 -0.44 48.74 -34.12
C LEU A 35 -0.32 49.32 -35.56
N CYS A 36 -1.46 49.44 -36.26
CA CYS A 36 -1.62 50.16 -37.52
C CYS A 36 -2.35 51.51 -37.30
N THR A 37 -1.69 52.63 -37.60
CA THR A 37 -2.30 53.94 -37.88
C THR A 37 -1.92 54.36 -39.30
N ALA A 38 -2.90 54.86 -40.04
CA ALA A 38 -2.88 55.10 -41.47
C ALA A 38 -1.94 56.24 -41.93
N LEU A 39 -1.18 55.97 -42.99
CA LEU A 39 -0.68 56.93 -43.99
C LEU A 39 -0.41 56.11 -45.27
N ALA A 40 -1.47 55.92 -46.06
CA ALA A 40 -1.44 55.15 -47.29
C ALA A 40 -1.14 56.05 -48.50
N THR A 41 -0.05 55.77 -49.19
CA THR A 41 0.40 56.43 -50.42
C THR A 41 -0.56 56.15 -51.60
N PRO A 42 -0.50 56.90 -52.72
CA PRO A 42 -1.43 56.73 -53.85
C PRO A 42 -1.50 55.30 -54.43
N ALA A 43 -0.49 54.46 -54.20
CA ALA A 43 -0.46 53.05 -54.57
C ALA A 43 -1.40 52.18 -53.70
N GLN A 44 -1.63 52.56 -52.45
CA GLN A 44 -2.53 51.83 -51.54
C GLN A 44 -4.00 52.25 -51.70
N ALA A 45 -4.27 53.41 -52.31
CA ALA A 45 -5.63 53.83 -52.69
C ALA A 45 -6.16 53.08 -53.93
N GLN A 46 -5.30 52.40 -54.70
CA GLN A 46 -5.69 51.59 -55.86
C GLN A 46 -5.99 50.12 -55.54
N LEU A 47 -5.61 49.62 -54.36
CA LEU A 47 -6.00 48.28 -53.91
C LEU A 47 -7.50 48.17 -53.54
N LEU A 48 -8.19 49.30 -53.35
CA LEU A 48 -9.57 49.33 -52.84
C LEU A 48 -10.65 49.48 -53.94
N ARG A 49 -10.27 49.56 -55.21
CA ARG A 49 -11.19 49.48 -56.36
C ARG A 49 -10.64 48.45 -57.34
N GLY A 50 -11.16 47.23 -57.28
CA GLY A 50 -10.67 46.07 -58.05
C GLY A 50 -10.86 46.16 -59.57
N ALA A 51 -10.18 47.11 -60.23
CA ALA A 51 -9.97 47.17 -61.67
C ALA A 51 -8.63 47.86 -61.94
N LEU A 52 -7.60 47.10 -62.28
CA LEU A 52 -6.27 47.60 -62.64
C LEU A 52 -6.17 47.64 -64.17
N ASP A 53 -6.28 48.84 -64.75
CA ASP A 53 -6.03 49.08 -66.18
C ASP A 53 -4.51 49.06 -66.42
N THR A 54 -4.02 48.07 -67.17
CA THR A 54 -2.58 47.87 -67.45
C THR A 54 -2.24 48.16 -68.90
N THR A 55 -2.68 49.29 -69.41
CA THR A 55 -2.37 49.75 -70.78
C THR A 55 -0.89 50.10 -71.02
N MET A 56 0.01 49.93 -70.03
CA MET A 56 1.45 50.18 -70.16
C MET A 56 2.28 49.02 -69.57
N ASN A 57 3.26 48.52 -70.33
CA ASN A 57 4.17 47.40 -70.02
C ASN A 57 4.76 47.43 -68.59
N GLY A 58 4.08 46.81 -67.62
CA GLY A 58 4.48 46.77 -66.21
C GLY A 58 4.51 45.35 -65.65
N ILE A 59 5.45 45.08 -64.74
CA ILE A 59 5.54 43.83 -63.96
C ILE A 59 4.46 43.88 -62.88
N LEU A 60 3.50 42.97 -62.93
CA LEU A 60 2.44 42.86 -61.93
C LEU A 60 2.89 41.94 -60.79
N GLY A 61 2.80 42.40 -59.55
CA GLY A 61 3.13 41.62 -58.36
C GLY A 61 2.11 40.52 -58.04
N THR A 62 2.22 39.91 -56.86
CA THR A 62 1.35 38.81 -56.41
C THR A 62 -0.09 39.27 -56.17
N GLY A 63 -1.12 38.68 -56.81
CA GLY A 63 -2.52 39.14 -56.66
C GLY A 63 -3.56 38.60 -57.65
N LEU A 64 -4.75 39.22 -57.68
CA LEU A 64 -5.85 38.98 -58.64
C LEU A 64 -5.71 39.93 -59.84
N THR A 65 -5.57 39.40 -61.05
CA THR A 65 -5.53 40.19 -62.30
C THR A 65 -6.73 39.86 -63.17
N ILE A 66 -7.44 40.86 -63.71
CA ILE A 66 -8.60 40.67 -64.60
C ILE A 66 -8.46 41.55 -65.86
N GLY A 67 -8.51 40.96 -67.07
CA GLY A 67 -8.83 41.66 -68.32
C GLY A 67 -7.73 42.52 -68.98
N THR A 68 -6.62 41.92 -69.42
CA THR A 68 -5.57 42.64 -70.19
C THR A 68 -5.77 42.42 -71.70
N SER A 69 -6.12 43.48 -72.44
CA SER A 69 -6.54 43.37 -73.85
C SER A 69 -5.65 44.08 -74.89
N SER A 70 -4.35 44.30 -74.63
CA SER A 70 -3.45 44.92 -75.63
C SER A 70 -2.09 44.20 -75.74
N PRO A 71 -1.46 44.21 -76.93
CA PRO A 71 -0.27 43.41 -77.24
C PRO A 71 0.98 43.99 -76.57
N GLY A 72 1.38 43.44 -75.42
CA GLY A 72 2.61 43.78 -74.74
C GLY A 72 3.15 42.59 -73.96
N SER A 73 4.44 42.30 -74.11
CA SER A 73 5.15 41.14 -73.53
C SER A 73 5.40 41.26 -72.01
N GLY A 74 4.37 41.57 -71.23
CA GLY A 74 4.46 41.76 -69.77
C GLY A 74 4.57 40.44 -68.99
N VAL A 75 5.19 40.49 -67.80
CA VAL A 75 5.24 39.38 -66.83
C VAL A 75 4.09 39.56 -65.83
N LEU A 76 3.21 38.57 -65.73
CA LEU A 76 2.11 38.51 -64.77
C LEU A 76 2.57 37.72 -63.53
N GLY A 77 2.37 38.29 -62.34
CA GLY A 77 2.80 37.71 -61.06
C GLY A 77 2.05 36.44 -60.64
N THR A 78 2.37 35.93 -59.44
CA THR A 78 1.75 34.72 -58.87
C THR A 78 0.36 35.03 -58.28
N GLY A 79 -0.68 34.23 -58.59
CA GLY A 79 -2.05 34.48 -58.10
C GLY A 79 -3.21 33.99 -58.98
N LEU A 80 -4.37 34.67 -58.95
CA LEU A 80 -5.55 34.36 -59.80
C LEU A 80 -5.59 35.32 -60.99
N ASN A 81 -5.44 34.81 -62.22
CA ASN A 81 -5.44 35.60 -63.44
C ASN A 81 -6.66 35.24 -64.30
N VAL A 82 -7.52 36.21 -64.65
CA VAL A 82 -8.74 35.98 -65.43
C VAL A 82 -8.76 36.82 -66.71
N GLY A 83 -8.96 36.19 -67.88
CA GLY A 83 -9.28 36.90 -69.13
C GLY A 83 -8.11 37.63 -69.81
N THR A 84 -6.93 37.02 -69.93
CA THR A 84 -5.78 37.65 -70.62
C THR A 84 -5.72 37.26 -72.10
N THR A 85 -5.48 38.26 -72.96
CA THR A 85 -5.26 38.07 -74.39
C THR A 85 -3.85 38.53 -74.76
N ASN A 86 -3.06 37.62 -75.36
CA ASN A 86 -1.71 37.82 -75.94
C ASN A 86 -0.49 37.65 -75.00
N GLY A 87 0.54 36.99 -75.53
CA GLY A 87 1.59 36.28 -74.79
C GLY A 87 2.53 37.10 -73.88
N GLY A 88 2.59 36.66 -72.63
CA GLY A 88 3.56 37.05 -71.60
C GLY A 88 3.90 35.85 -70.70
N LEU A 89 4.88 35.99 -69.80
CA LEU A 89 5.23 34.96 -68.81
C LEU A 89 4.23 35.03 -67.64
N LEU A 90 3.46 33.96 -67.41
CA LEU A 90 2.57 33.86 -66.25
C LEU A 90 3.31 33.20 -65.08
N GLY A 91 3.23 33.79 -63.88
CA GLY A 91 3.71 33.19 -62.64
C GLY A 91 2.91 31.95 -62.19
N THR A 92 3.25 31.41 -61.03
CA THR A 92 2.56 30.26 -60.41
C THR A 92 1.18 30.66 -59.86
N GLY A 93 0.12 29.89 -60.13
CA GLY A 93 -1.24 30.29 -59.71
C GLY A 93 -2.43 29.63 -60.42
N VAL A 94 -3.62 30.23 -60.28
CA VAL A 94 -4.85 29.82 -60.99
C VAL A 94 -5.10 30.78 -62.15
N THR A 95 -5.16 30.30 -63.38
CA THR A 95 -5.47 31.12 -64.56
C THR A 95 -6.79 30.69 -65.17
N VAL A 96 -7.71 31.61 -65.51
CA VAL A 96 -9.01 31.32 -66.12
C VAL A 96 -9.23 32.18 -67.37
N GLY A 97 -9.46 31.57 -68.53
CA GLY A 97 -9.94 32.21 -69.76
C GLY A 97 -8.89 32.97 -70.57
N THR A 98 -7.76 32.34 -70.93
CA THR A 98 -6.84 32.93 -71.92
C THR A 98 -7.26 32.58 -73.34
N THR A 99 -7.16 33.54 -74.27
CA THR A 99 -7.34 33.35 -75.72
C THR A 99 -6.15 34.02 -76.43
N ASN A 100 -5.41 33.29 -77.26
CA ASN A 100 -4.03 33.66 -77.63
C ASN A 100 -3.78 33.59 -79.14
N PRO A 101 -2.86 34.43 -79.67
CA PRO A 101 -2.05 34.12 -80.85
C PRO A 101 -0.54 34.43 -80.68
N GLY A 102 0.06 34.36 -79.48
CA GLY A 102 1.52 34.55 -79.26
C GLY A 102 2.22 33.49 -78.39
N THR A 103 3.49 33.18 -78.63
CA THR A 103 4.25 32.13 -77.89
C THR A 103 4.54 32.55 -76.43
N GLY A 104 3.73 32.07 -75.47
CA GLY A 104 3.90 32.36 -74.03
C GLY A 104 4.16 31.10 -73.19
N VAL A 105 4.80 31.26 -72.03
CA VAL A 105 5.01 30.18 -71.04
C VAL A 105 4.05 30.40 -69.87
N LEU A 106 3.20 29.41 -69.59
CA LEU A 106 2.31 29.43 -68.43
C LEU A 106 3.02 28.78 -67.24
N GLY A 107 2.98 29.41 -66.06
CA GLY A 107 3.57 28.90 -64.82
C GLY A 107 2.86 27.67 -64.24
N THR A 108 3.32 27.21 -63.07
CA THR A 108 2.77 26.02 -62.39
C THR A 108 1.47 26.34 -61.66
N GLY A 109 0.43 25.48 -61.78
CA GLY A 109 -0.86 25.67 -61.09
C GLY A 109 -2.12 25.19 -61.83
N VAL A 110 -3.28 25.83 -61.63
CA VAL A 110 -4.57 25.44 -62.26
C VAL A 110 -4.89 26.36 -63.44
N ASN A 111 -4.86 25.87 -64.67
CA ASN A 111 -5.15 26.66 -65.87
C ASN A 111 -6.48 26.21 -66.49
N VAL A 112 -7.47 27.09 -66.59
CA VAL A 112 -8.80 26.82 -67.17
C VAL A 112 -9.00 27.69 -68.41
N GLY A 113 -8.94 27.19 -69.66
CA GLY A 113 -9.09 28.05 -70.85
C GLY A 113 -8.65 27.45 -72.19
N THR A 114 -8.76 28.23 -73.28
CA THR A 114 -8.47 27.78 -74.65
C THR A 114 -7.15 28.35 -75.17
N THR A 115 -6.10 27.53 -75.29
CA THR A 115 -4.84 28.01 -75.88
C THR A 115 -4.81 27.72 -77.39
N THR A 116 -4.80 28.78 -78.19
CA THR A 116 -4.44 28.77 -79.62
C THR A 116 -2.95 29.17 -79.76
N GLY A 117 -2.15 28.36 -80.46
CA GLY A 117 -0.73 28.62 -80.70
C GLY A 117 0.24 27.88 -79.76
N GLY A 118 1.48 27.67 -80.21
CA GLY A 118 2.50 26.78 -79.59
C GLY A 118 3.07 27.23 -78.24
N SER A 119 2.21 27.38 -77.23
CA SER A 119 2.58 27.72 -75.85
C SER A 119 3.11 26.50 -75.08
N VAL A 120 3.96 26.75 -74.09
CA VAL A 120 4.46 25.73 -73.14
C VAL A 120 3.70 25.89 -71.82
N LEU A 121 2.99 24.85 -71.39
CA LEU A 121 2.31 24.83 -70.09
C LEU A 121 3.24 24.25 -69.01
N GLY A 122 3.26 24.89 -67.83
CA GLY A 122 3.95 24.38 -66.63
C GLY A 122 3.24 23.19 -65.98
N THR A 123 3.75 22.76 -64.83
CA THR A 123 3.22 21.62 -64.07
C THR A 123 1.93 21.98 -63.32
N GLY A 124 0.88 21.14 -63.37
CA GLY A 124 -0.38 21.42 -62.67
C GLY A 124 -1.67 20.80 -63.26
N VAL A 125 -2.83 21.43 -63.00
CA VAL A 125 -4.15 21.00 -63.50
C VAL A 125 -4.58 21.89 -64.65
N THR A 126 -4.73 21.35 -65.86
CA THR A 126 -5.23 22.09 -67.02
C THR A 126 -6.65 21.65 -67.36
N VAL A 127 -7.58 22.58 -67.54
CA VAL A 127 -8.98 22.32 -67.94
C VAL A 127 -9.33 23.17 -69.18
N GLY A 128 -9.39 22.59 -70.37
CA GLY A 128 -9.76 23.33 -71.58
C GLY A 128 -9.21 22.74 -72.89
N THR A 129 -9.63 23.32 -74.02
CA THR A 129 -9.29 22.83 -75.37
C THR A 129 -8.05 23.53 -75.91
N THR A 130 -7.05 22.80 -76.39
CA THR A 130 -5.99 23.38 -77.22
C THR A 130 -6.37 23.29 -78.69
N ALA A 131 -6.26 24.39 -79.44
CA ALA A 131 -6.44 24.34 -80.89
C ALA A 131 -5.20 23.69 -81.55
N PRO A 132 -5.28 23.22 -82.82
CA PRO A 132 -4.19 22.53 -83.50
C PRO A 132 -2.90 23.36 -83.50
N GLY A 133 -1.82 22.85 -82.90
CA GLY A 133 -0.53 23.54 -82.85
C GLY A 133 0.51 22.82 -81.98
N THR A 134 1.79 23.11 -82.22
CA THR A 134 2.99 22.43 -81.67
C THR A 134 3.29 22.68 -80.18
N GLY A 135 2.27 22.97 -79.36
CA GLY A 135 2.44 23.26 -77.94
C GLY A 135 2.82 22.03 -77.10
N VAL A 136 3.56 22.27 -76.01
CA VAL A 136 3.98 21.23 -75.05
C VAL A 136 3.16 21.38 -73.77
N LEU A 137 2.42 20.33 -73.38
CA LEU A 137 1.72 20.29 -72.10
C LEU A 137 2.68 19.86 -70.98
N GLY A 138 2.63 20.53 -69.83
CA GLY A 138 3.41 20.18 -68.64
C GLY A 138 2.90 18.93 -67.92
N THR A 139 3.56 18.57 -66.80
CA THR A 139 3.22 17.37 -66.03
C THR A 139 2.05 17.63 -65.06
N GLY A 140 1.04 16.73 -65.02
CA GLY A 140 -0.12 16.87 -64.12
C GLY A 140 -1.46 16.30 -64.65
N LEU A 141 -2.60 16.89 -64.24
CA LEU A 141 -3.96 16.47 -64.65
C LEU A 141 -4.46 17.36 -65.80
N ASN A 142 -4.71 16.79 -66.97
CA ASN A 142 -5.22 17.51 -68.13
C ASN A 142 -6.66 17.07 -68.44
N VAL A 143 -7.60 18.00 -68.53
CA VAL A 143 -9.03 17.76 -68.79
C VAL A 143 -9.46 18.54 -70.04
N GLY A 144 -9.62 17.89 -71.19
CA GLY A 144 -10.03 18.55 -72.45
C GLY A 144 -9.44 17.98 -73.74
N THR A 145 -9.79 18.57 -74.89
CA THR A 145 -9.35 18.09 -76.21
C THR A 145 -8.03 18.72 -76.65
N THR A 146 -7.09 17.91 -77.14
CA THR A 146 -5.84 18.40 -77.74
C THR A 146 -5.83 18.19 -79.25
N GLY A 147 -5.45 19.22 -80.01
CA GLY A 147 -5.06 19.10 -81.41
C GLY A 147 -3.54 18.94 -81.54
N GLY A 148 -3.03 17.71 -81.66
CA GLY A 148 -1.69 17.42 -82.19
C GLY A 148 -0.44 17.93 -81.43
N GLY A 149 -0.50 18.12 -80.11
CA GLY A 149 0.65 18.54 -79.28
C GLY A 149 1.35 17.40 -78.53
N VAL A 150 2.55 17.66 -77.96
CA VAL A 150 3.28 16.70 -77.11
C VAL A 150 2.73 16.75 -75.69
N LEU A 151 2.28 15.61 -75.16
CA LEU A 151 1.75 15.49 -73.81
C LEU A 151 2.86 15.18 -72.79
N GLY A 152 2.94 15.96 -71.72
CA GLY A 152 3.77 15.66 -70.55
C GLY A 152 3.29 14.44 -69.77
N THR A 153 4.08 13.98 -68.79
CA THR A 153 3.73 12.85 -67.91
C THR A 153 2.60 13.24 -66.94
N GLY A 154 1.48 12.49 -66.92
CA GLY A 154 0.30 12.90 -66.15
C GLY A 154 -0.97 12.05 -66.35
N VAL A 155 -2.10 12.52 -65.81
CA VAL A 155 -3.44 11.91 -66.04
C VAL A 155 -4.19 12.74 -67.07
N LEU A 156 -4.69 12.12 -68.13
CA LEU A 156 -5.49 12.77 -69.19
C LEU A 156 -6.95 12.35 -69.11
N VAL A 157 -7.88 13.32 -69.16
CA VAL A 157 -9.34 13.12 -69.18
C VAL A 157 -9.93 13.86 -70.39
N GLY A 158 -10.16 13.17 -71.52
CA GLY A 158 -10.72 13.77 -72.75
C GLY A 158 -10.12 13.26 -74.07
N THR A 159 -10.72 13.64 -75.22
CA THR A 159 -10.36 13.11 -76.56
C THR A 159 -9.30 13.93 -77.28
N THR A 160 -8.32 13.28 -77.92
CA THR A 160 -7.42 13.91 -78.91
C THR A 160 -8.16 14.09 -80.25
N GLY A 161 -8.08 15.27 -80.86
CA GLY A 161 -8.50 15.46 -82.25
C GLY A 161 -7.56 14.73 -83.23
N PRO A 162 -7.92 14.58 -84.52
CA PRO A 162 -7.08 13.90 -85.51
C PRO A 162 -5.81 14.74 -85.78
N GLY A 163 -4.72 14.38 -85.11
CA GLY A 163 -3.40 14.98 -85.29
C GLY A 163 -2.34 14.15 -84.57
N ASP A 164 -1.17 14.01 -85.18
CA ASP A 164 -0.07 13.11 -84.79
C ASP A 164 0.68 13.57 -83.51
N GLY A 165 -0.01 13.60 -82.37
CA GLY A 165 0.58 13.94 -81.07
C GLY A 165 1.17 12.73 -80.35
N LEU A 166 2.39 12.88 -79.81
CA LEU A 166 3.08 11.85 -79.01
C LEU A 166 2.54 11.84 -77.56
N LEU A 167 1.97 10.71 -77.12
CA LEU A 167 1.45 10.54 -75.76
C LEU A 167 2.60 10.32 -74.75
N GLY A 168 2.60 11.04 -73.63
CA GLY A 168 3.49 10.78 -72.49
C GLY A 168 3.09 9.53 -71.67
N THR A 169 3.94 9.09 -70.74
CA THR A 169 3.81 7.82 -69.97
C THR A 169 2.75 7.84 -68.84
N GLY A 170 1.53 8.27 -69.15
CA GLY A 170 0.46 8.55 -68.17
C GLY A 170 -0.85 7.76 -68.32
N LEU A 171 -1.72 7.80 -67.30
CA LEU A 171 -3.05 7.16 -67.29
C LEU A 171 -4.07 8.03 -68.06
N THR A 172 -4.74 7.45 -69.07
CA THR A 172 -5.78 8.14 -69.87
C THR A 172 -7.16 7.61 -69.50
N LEU A 173 -8.11 8.49 -69.11
CA LEU A 173 -9.51 8.15 -68.83
C LEU A 173 -10.43 8.83 -69.85
N GLY A 174 -11.08 8.03 -70.71
CA GLY A 174 -12.17 8.45 -71.59
C GLY A 174 -11.80 8.64 -73.07
N THR A 175 -12.07 7.64 -73.90
CA THR A 175 -12.13 7.76 -75.36
C THR A 175 -13.60 7.76 -75.80
N ALA A 176 -14.04 8.82 -76.49
CA ALA A 176 -15.26 8.79 -77.30
C ALA A 176 -14.87 8.52 -78.77
N GLY A 177 -15.57 7.60 -79.41
CA GLY A 177 -15.19 6.97 -80.67
C GLY A 177 -14.96 7.93 -81.85
N GLY A 178 -13.90 7.66 -82.59
CA GLY A 178 -13.65 8.19 -83.93
C GLY A 178 -12.79 7.18 -84.68
N THR A 179 -13.34 6.61 -85.74
CA THR A 179 -12.69 5.62 -86.62
C THR A 179 -11.44 6.20 -87.27
N GLY A 180 -10.26 5.65 -86.95
CA GLY A 180 -9.00 6.00 -87.60
C GLY A 180 -7.93 4.95 -87.29
N THR A 181 -7.54 4.21 -88.33
CA THR A 181 -6.53 3.14 -88.31
C THR A 181 -5.14 3.66 -87.91
N GLY A 182 -4.54 3.08 -86.85
CA GLY A 182 -3.15 3.31 -86.50
C GLY A 182 -2.71 2.66 -85.18
N GLY A 183 -2.20 1.42 -85.26
CA GLY A 183 -1.19 0.87 -84.33
C GLY A 183 -1.56 0.68 -82.85
N CYS A 184 -2.26 -0.41 -82.52
CA CYS A 184 -2.32 -0.95 -81.16
C CYS A 184 -1.02 -1.71 -80.84
N GLY A 185 -0.15 -1.13 -80.01
CA GLY A 185 1.01 -1.80 -79.42
C GLY A 185 0.64 -2.47 -78.10
N THR A 186 0.41 -3.79 -78.17
CA THR A 186 0.56 -4.77 -77.07
C THR A 186 -0.18 -4.52 -75.75
N CYS A 187 -1.44 -4.98 -75.71
CA CYS A 187 -2.05 -5.56 -74.52
C CYS A 187 -2.40 -7.02 -74.84
N GLY A 188 -1.45 -7.93 -74.61
CA GLY A 188 -1.63 -9.37 -74.81
C GLY A 188 -1.34 -10.10 -73.51
N GLY A 189 -2.38 -10.40 -72.75
CA GLY A 189 -2.31 -11.40 -71.69
C GLY A 189 -2.47 -12.79 -72.30
N THR A 190 -1.52 -13.67 -72.03
CA THR A 190 -1.66 -15.13 -72.22
C THR A 190 -1.12 -15.83 -70.99
N GLY A 191 -2.00 -16.54 -70.28
CA GLY A 191 -1.63 -17.52 -69.29
C GLY A 191 -1.07 -18.79 -69.93
N GLY A 192 -0.24 -19.50 -69.17
CA GLY A 192 0.35 -20.79 -69.53
C GLY A 192 1.56 -21.06 -68.66
N GLY A 193 1.57 -22.19 -67.94
CA GLY A 193 2.47 -22.48 -66.82
C GLY A 193 3.87 -22.97 -67.19
N GLY A 194 4.68 -23.23 -66.17
CA GLY A 194 5.94 -23.97 -66.32
C GLY A 194 7.07 -23.60 -65.37
N THR A 195 7.22 -24.40 -64.31
CA THR A 195 8.50 -24.94 -63.75
C THR A 195 9.62 -24.01 -63.22
N GLY A 196 9.94 -24.21 -61.93
CA GLY A 196 11.26 -24.75 -61.52
C GLY A 196 12.35 -23.81 -60.97
N GLY A 197 12.77 -24.09 -59.71
CA GLY A 197 14.10 -23.77 -59.11
C GLY A 197 14.22 -22.37 -58.47
N GLY A 198 14.83 -22.12 -57.30
CA GLY A 198 15.67 -22.91 -56.40
C GLY A 198 16.82 -22.02 -55.88
N GLY A 199 16.84 -21.71 -54.56
CA GLY A 199 17.95 -21.08 -53.82
C GLY A 199 18.18 -19.57 -54.08
N THR A 200 18.70 -18.71 -53.20
CA THR A 200 19.30 -18.80 -51.85
C THR A 200 19.38 -17.37 -51.29
N GLY A 201 19.23 -17.19 -49.97
CA GLY A 201 19.98 -16.27 -49.12
C GLY A 201 19.95 -14.75 -49.39
N GLY A 202 19.46 -13.99 -48.41
CA GLY A 202 19.73 -12.55 -48.31
C GLY A 202 18.93 -11.88 -47.19
N GLY A 203 19.53 -11.76 -46.00
CA GLY A 203 18.96 -11.01 -44.90
C GLY A 203 18.76 -9.54 -45.27
N GLY A 204 17.54 -9.07 -45.08
CA GLY A 204 17.17 -7.66 -45.12
C GLY A 204 16.27 -7.36 -43.95
N THR A 205 16.85 -6.82 -42.87
CA THR A 205 16.12 -6.12 -41.82
C THR A 205 15.49 -4.87 -42.43
N GLY A 206 14.27 -5.00 -42.93
CA GLY A 206 13.42 -3.89 -43.34
C GLY A 206 12.27 -3.76 -42.36
N GLY A 207 12.30 -2.72 -41.52
CA GLY A 207 11.14 -2.30 -40.75
C GLY A 207 10.01 -1.93 -41.71
N GLY A 208 9.11 -2.88 -41.93
CA GLY A 208 7.82 -2.65 -42.58
C GLY A 208 6.79 -2.37 -41.52
N SER A 209 6.23 -1.16 -41.55
CA SER A 209 5.03 -0.78 -40.83
C SER A 209 3.96 -1.87 -40.94
N ASN A 210 3.53 -2.39 -39.80
CA ASN A 210 2.33 -3.21 -39.63
C ASN A 210 1.08 -2.44 -40.11
N GLN A 211 0.86 -2.43 -41.41
CA GLN A 211 -0.46 -2.22 -41.98
C GLN A 211 -0.87 -3.58 -42.55
N GLY A 212 -1.27 -4.46 -41.64
CA GLY A 212 -1.88 -5.73 -42.05
C GLY A 212 -3.07 -5.41 -42.94
N ILE A 213 -3.04 -5.88 -44.18
CA ILE A 213 -4.22 -5.91 -45.04
C ILE A 213 -5.19 -6.89 -44.39
N TYR A 214 -6.23 -6.38 -43.73
CA TYR A 214 -7.30 -7.19 -43.17
C TYR A 214 -8.23 -7.61 -44.32
N ILE A 215 -8.11 -8.85 -44.79
CA ILE A 215 -9.08 -9.42 -45.72
C ILE A 215 -10.35 -9.72 -44.92
N ILE A 216 -11.36 -8.87 -45.09
CA ILE A 216 -12.70 -9.11 -44.56
C ILE A 216 -13.35 -10.20 -45.42
N THR A 217 -13.36 -11.44 -44.94
CA THR A 217 -14.20 -12.51 -45.50
C THR A 217 -15.56 -12.48 -44.82
N GLY A 218 -16.46 -11.62 -45.31
CA GLY A 218 -17.84 -11.51 -44.84
C GLY A 218 -18.73 -10.87 -45.91
N ASN A 219 -20.06 -10.89 -45.71
CA ASN A 219 -21.00 -10.21 -46.59
C ASN A 219 -20.84 -8.69 -46.43
N VAL A 220 -20.03 -8.09 -47.29
CA VAL A 220 -19.82 -6.64 -47.34
C VAL A 220 -21.04 -6.00 -47.99
N THR A 221 -21.77 -5.17 -47.24
CA THR A 221 -22.87 -4.36 -47.80
C THR A 221 -22.46 -2.89 -47.76
N GLN A 222 -22.48 -2.22 -48.92
CA GLN A 222 -22.26 -0.79 -49.00
C GLN A 222 -23.62 -0.08 -48.99
N SER A 223 -23.81 0.84 -48.04
CA SER A 223 -24.97 1.73 -47.99
C SER A 223 -24.49 3.16 -47.77
N GLN A 224 -24.88 4.07 -48.67
CA GLN A 224 -24.51 5.50 -48.64
C GLN A 224 -22.98 5.77 -48.54
N GLY A 225 -22.17 5.02 -49.28
CA GLY A 225 -20.71 5.22 -49.31
C GLY A 225 -19.99 4.78 -48.04
N GLN A 226 -20.67 4.10 -47.11
CA GLN A 226 -20.05 3.43 -45.96
C GLN A 226 -20.12 1.92 -46.10
N THR A 227 -18.99 1.28 -45.84
CA THR A 227 -18.84 -0.18 -45.78
C THR A 227 -19.31 -0.65 -44.41
N VAL A 228 -20.43 -1.36 -44.35
CA VAL A 228 -20.95 -1.93 -43.10
C VAL A 228 -20.61 -3.43 -43.06
N ILE A 229 -19.96 -3.86 -41.97
CA ILE A 229 -19.67 -5.27 -41.69
C ILE A 229 -20.68 -5.75 -40.64
N ASN A 230 -21.69 -6.49 -41.08
CA ASN A 230 -22.77 -6.96 -40.19
C ASN A 230 -22.31 -8.04 -39.20
N GLU A 231 -21.32 -8.85 -39.58
CA GLU A 231 -20.70 -9.83 -38.69
C GLU A 231 -19.19 -9.91 -39.00
N LEU A 232 -18.36 -9.53 -38.03
CA LEU A 232 -16.93 -9.80 -38.07
C LEU A 232 -16.67 -11.15 -37.38
N ARG A 233 -16.52 -12.22 -38.18
CA ARG A 233 -16.21 -13.55 -37.64
C ARG A 233 -14.70 -13.68 -37.41
N LEU A 234 -14.27 -13.49 -36.17
CA LEU A 234 -12.87 -13.64 -35.70
C LEU A 234 -12.37 -15.11 -35.65
N SER A 235 -13.05 -16.06 -36.31
CA SER A 235 -12.74 -17.49 -36.22
C SER A 235 -11.58 -17.94 -37.10
N GLN A 236 -11.05 -17.07 -37.99
CA GLN A 236 -9.92 -17.38 -38.89
C GLN A 236 -8.60 -16.70 -38.49
N LEU A 237 -8.57 -15.99 -37.35
CA LEU A 237 -7.34 -15.39 -36.84
C LEU A 237 -6.60 -16.42 -35.97
N THR A 238 -5.82 -17.29 -36.60
CA THR A 238 -5.05 -18.36 -35.92
C THR A 238 -3.92 -17.84 -35.04
N SER A 239 -3.53 -16.56 -35.17
CA SER A 239 -2.74 -15.85 -34.17
C SER A 239 -3.05 -14.35 -34.18
N VAL A 240 -3.33 -13.80 -33.00
CA VAL A 240 -3.41 -12.34 -32.81
C VAL A 240 -2.00 -11.85 -32.52
N THR A 241 -1.21 -11.54 -33.55
CA THR A 241 0.02 -10.76 -33.38
C THR A 241 -0.37 -9.34 -32.96
N GLY A 242 -0.57 -9.15 -31.66
CA GLY A 242 -1.07 -7.94 -31.02
C GLY A 242 -1.24 -8.11 -29.51
N VAL A 243 -1.51 -9.33 -29.05
CA VAL A 243 -1.16 -9.75 -27.67
C VAL A 243 0.19 -10.45 -27.79
N ALA A 244 1.29 -9.68 -27.73
CA ALA A 244 2.62 -10.25 -27.65
C ALA A 244 2.79 -10.96 -26.30
N ALA A 245 2.35 -12.21 -26.22
CA ALA A 245 2.70 -13.07 -25.12
C ALA A 245 4.18 -13.46 -25.32
N ASN A 246 5.06 -12.77 -24.62
CA ASN A 246 6.50 -13.03 -24.66
C ASN A 246 6.81 -14.30 -23.86
N ASN A 247 6.87 -15.45 -24.53
CA ASN A 247 7.27 -16.72 -23.90
C ASN A 247 8.79 -16.87 -23.83
N THR A 248 9.46 -16.04 -23.03
CA THR A 248 10.89 -16.24 -22.74
C THR A 248 11.18 -17.51 -21.94
N SER A 249 10.17 -18.09 -21.31
CA SER A 249 10.33 -19.26 -20.42
C SER A 249 10.43 -20.60 -21.14
N ASN A 250 10.12 -20.67 -22.45
CA ASN A 250 10.02 -21.92 -23.23
C ASN A 250 9.09 -22.99 -22.60
N GLN A 251 8.20 -22.59 -21.69
CA GLN A 251 7.19 -23.45 -21.10
C GLN A 251 5.99 -23.56 -22.06
N ALA A 252 5.17 -24.60 -21.90
CA ALA A 252 3.96 -24.80 -22.68
C ALA A 252 2.97 -23.62 -22.54
N ALA A 253 1.96 -23.53 -23.41
CA ALA A 253 0.85 -22.60 -23.20
C ALA A 253 0.12 -22.90 -21.87
N PRO A 254 -0.56 -21.92 -21.25
CA PRO A 254 -1.44 -22.18 -20.09
C PRO A 254 -2.49 -23.24 -20.43
N ILE A 255 -2.75 -24.16 -19.51
CA ILE A 255 -3.74 -25.25 -19.69
C ILE A 255 -4.79 -25.15 -18.57
N ALA A 256 -6.05 -24.97 -18.95
CA ALA A 256 -7.20 -25.08 -18.04
C ALA A 256 -8.02 -26.32 -18.43
N VAL A 257 -7.89 -27.41 -17.65
CA VAL A 257 -8.57 -28.70 -17.93
C VAL A 257 -9.84 -28.84 -17.09
N GLY A 258 -9.84 -28.31 -15.87
CA GLY A 258 -11.01 -28.39 -14.99
C GLY A 258 -12.18 -27.56 -15.53
N SER A 259 -13.41 -28.02 -15.28
CA SER A 259 -14.61 -27.21 -15.49
C SER A 259 -14.53 -25.93 -14.66
N ASP A 260 -14.91 -24.78 -15.23
CA ASP A 260 -14.81 -23.45 -14.61
C ASP A 260 -13.38 -23.04 -14.18
N ALA A 261 -12.35 -23.61 -14.79
CA ALA A 261 -10.96 -23.31 -14.45
C ALA A 261 -10.39 -22.10 -15.20
N LEU A 262 -9.44 -21.39 -14.56
CA LEU A 262 -8.69 -20.28 -15.15
C LEU A 262 -7.19 -20.56 -15.10
N ALA A 263 -6.53 -20.56 -16.26
CA ALA A 263 -5.06 -20.67 -16.35
C ALA A 263 -4.48 -19.46 -17.10
N VAL A 264 -3.54 -18.74 -16.48
CA VAL A 264 -2.88 -17.55 -17.05
C VAL A 264 -1.38 -17.62 -16.82
N GLY A 265 -0.59 -17.58 -17.89
CA GLY A 265 0.87 -17.62 -17.85
C GLY A 265 1.45 -18.94 -18.39
N TYR A 266 2.64 -18.88 -18.99
CA TYR A 266 3.24 -20.04 -19.64
C TYR A 266 3.57 -21.16 -18.63
N GLY A 267 3.20 -22.39 -18.97
CA GLY A 267 3.33 -23.56 -18.10
C GLY A 267 2.37 -23.59 -16.92
N SER A 268 1.42 -22.63 -16.83
CA SER A 268 0.39 -22.70 -15.81
C SER A 268 -0.61 -23.82 -16.10
N SER A 269 -1.09 -24.50 -15.07
CA SER A 269 -2.02 -25.63 -15.16
C SER A 269 -3.11 -25.49 -14.11
N ALA A 270 -4.35 -25.30 -14.55
CA ALA A 270 -5.55 -25.33 -13.74
C ALA A 270 -6.34 -26.62 -14.05
N ALA A 271 -5.99 -27.71 -13.37
CA ALA A 271 -6.52 -29.04 -13.67
C ALA A 271 -7.76 -29.41 -12.83
N GLY A 272 -7.95 -28.75 -11.68
CA GLY A 272 -9.10 -28.99 -10.82
C GLY A 272 -10.37 -28.24 -11.25
N THR A 273 -11.55 -28.76 -10.90
CA THR A 273 -12.83 -28.05 -11.09
C THR A 273 -12.85 -26.75 -10.30
N ALA A 274 -13.30 -25.65 -10.90
CA ALA A 274 -13.29 -24.29 -10.33
C ALA A 274 -11.91 -23.86 -9.80
N SER A 275 -10.83 -24.33 -10.44
CA SER A 275 -9.46 -23.98 -10.03
C SER A 275 -8.93 -22.74 -10.75
N THR A 276 -7.94 -22.07 -10.16
CA THR A 276 -7.31 -20.89 -10.75
C THR A 276 -5.79 -20.99 -10.62
N ALA A 277 -5.07 -20.96 -11.75
CA ALA A 277 -3.61 -20.94 -11.82
C ALA A 277 -3.15 -19.68 -12.58
N VAL A 278 -2.46 -18.77 -11.91
CA VAL A 278 -1.99 -17.50 -12.49
C VAL A 278 -0.51 -17.31 -12.19
N GLY A 279 0.32 -17.27 -13.22
CA GLY A 279 1.77 -17.12 -13.13
C GLY A 279 2.50 -18.20 -13.93
N THR A 280 3.70 -17.90 -14.41
CA THR A 280 4.51 -18.88 -15.14
C THR A 280 4.79 -20.10 -14.27
N GLY A 281 4.41 -21.29 -14.73
CA GLY A 281 4.54 -22.55 -14.00
C GLY A 281 3.60 -22.74 -12.80
N ALA A 282 2.59 -21.88 -12.60
CA ALA A 282 1.62 -22.05 -11.51
C ALA A 282 0.75 -23.30 -11.70
N SER A 283 0.50 -24.08 -10.65
CA SER A 283 -0.25 -25.34 -10.72
C SER A 283 -1.37 -25.38 -9.68
N ALA A 284 -2.62 -25.45 -10.12
CA ALA A 284 -3.80 -25.63 -9.31
C ALA A 284 -4.47 -26.96 -9.70
N ALA A 285 -4.09 -28.06 -9.04
CA ALA A 285 -4.41 -29.41 -9.53
C ALA A 285 -5.73 -29.99 -9.00
N ASN A 286 -6.32 -29.39 -7.97
CA ASN A 286 -7.45 -29.98 -7.25
C ASN A 286 -8.68 -29.06 -7.26
N THR A 287 -9.86 -29.61 -6.95
CA THR A 287 -11.12 -28.84 -6.97
C THR A 287 -11.04 -27.64 -6.03
N GLY A 288 -11.44 -26.46 -6.52
CA GLY A 288 -11.42 -25.20 -5.78
C GLY A 288 -10.03 -24.69 -5.39
N SER A 289 -8.96 -25.24 -5.97
CA SER A 289 -7.59 -24.81 -5.66
C SER A 289 -7.20 -23.52 -6.38
N VAL A 290 -6.39 -22.68 -5.72
CA VAL A 290 -5.94 -21.38 -6.24
C VAL A 290 -4.44 -21.27 -6.12
N ALA A 291 -3.72 -21.14 -7.24
CA ALA A 291 -2.28 -20.92 -7.31
C ALA A 291 -1.99 -19.58 -8.00
N LEU A 292 -1.41 -18.61 -7.29
CA LEU A 292 -1.09 -17.28 -7.81
C LEU A 292 0.38 -16.94 -7.55
N GLY A 293 1.20 -16.91 -8.59
CA GLY A 293 2.63 -16.56 -8.53
C GLY A 293 3.49 -17.46 -9.43
N TYR A 294 4.74 -17.03 -9.68
CA TYR A 294 5.71 -17.87 -10.41
C TYR A 294 5.92 -19.19 -9.65
N ALA A 295 5.68 -20.32 -10.32
CA ALA A 295 5.78 -21.66 -9.75
C ALA A 295 4.97 -21.88 -8.44
N ALA A 296 3.88 -21.13 -8.22
CA ALA A 296 2.97 -21.39 -7.11
C ALA A 296 2.25 -22.75 -7.30
N SER A 297 2.03 -23.50 -6.23
CA SER A 297 1.53 -24.88 -6.30
C SER A 297 0.42 -25.12 -5.28
N ALA A 298 -0.82 -25.18 -5.73
CA ALA A 298 -1.99 -25.53 -4.94
C ALA A 298 -2.45 -26.94 -5.30
N GLN A 299 -1.97 -27.93 -4.53
CA GLN A 299 -2.20 -29.35 -4.78
C GLN A 299 -3.30 -29.93 -3.88
N GLY A 300 -3.59 -29.27 -2.75
CA GLY A 300 -4.66 -29.67 -1.85
C GLY A 300 -6.06 -29.37 -2.40
N LEU A 301 -7.05 -30.20 -2.04
CA LEU A 301 -8.48 -29.90 -2.26
C LEU A 301 -8.84 -28.58 -1.59
N GLY A 302 -9.29 -27.58 -2.34
CA GLY A 302 -9.56 -26.23 -1.83
C GLY A 302 -8.30 -25.48 -1.34
N GLY A 303 -7.10 -25.93 -1.72
CA GLY A 303 -5.84 -25.32 -1.30
C GLY A 303 -5.59 -23.97 -1.97
N THR A 304 -5.02 -23.02 -1.25
CA THR A 304 -4.71 -21.67 -1.76
C THR A 304 -3.22 -21.36 -1.59
N ALA A 305 -2.47 -21.25 -2.68
CA ALA A 305 -1.06 -20.90 -2.72
C ALA A 305 -0.87 -19.54 -3.43
N ILE A 306 -0.44 -18.52 -2.70
CA ILE A 306 -0.23 -17.17 -3.21
C ILE A 306 1.19 -16.71 -2.90
N GLY A 307 1.98 -16.44 -3.93
CA GLY A 307 3.38 -16.04 -3.85
C GLY A 307 4.28 -16.96 -4.68
N THR A 308 5.42 -16.42 -5.09
CA THR A 308 6.41 -17.17 -5.87
C THR A 308 6.88 -18.40 -5.11
N ALA A 309 6.80 -19.57 -5.75
CA ALA A 309 7.13 -20.88 -5.20
C ALA A 309 6.40 -21.23 -3.89
N SER A 310 5.23 -20.63 -3.63
CA SER A 310 4.36 -21.04 -2.52
C SER A 310 3.72 -22.42 -2.80
N ALA A 311 3.48 -23.20 -1.75
CA ALA A 311 2.95 -24.55 -1.84
C ALA A 311 1.84 -24.80 -0.82
N ALA A 312 0.60 -24.99 -1.29
CA ALA A 312 -0.55 -25.42 -0.50
C ALA A 312 -0.90 -26.86 -0.87
N SER A 313 -0.23 -27.82 -0.24
CA SER A 313 -0.34 -29.25 -0.57
C SER A 313 -1.35 -30.01 0.30
N GLY A 314 -1.70 -29.48 1.49
CA GLY A 314 -2.71 -30.08 2.35
C GLY A 314 -4.14 -29.73 1.90
N ALA A 315 -5.10 -30.62 2.13
CA ALA A 315 -6.50 -30.32 1.85
C ALA A 315 -6.97 -29.13 2.73
N GLY A 316 -7.61 -28.13 2.13
CA GLY A 316 -8.03 -26.90 2.79
C GLY A 316 -6.88 -26.02 3.29
N SER A 317 -5.65 -26.23 2.82
CA SER A 317 -4.50 -25.47 3.31
C SER A 317 -4.32 -24.13 2.59
N THR A 318 -3.71 -23.16 3.27
CA THR A 318 -3.44 -21.82 2.73
C THR A 318 -1.97 -21.45 2.92
N ALA A 319 -1.26 -21.18 1.83
CA ALA A 319 0.13 -20.70 1.82
C ALA A 319 0.20 -19.32 1.17
N LEU A 320 0.63 -18.29 1.91
CA LEU A 320 0.75 -16.91 1.46
C LEU A 320 2.17 -16.37 1.71
N GLY A 321 2.96 -16.20 0.65
CA GLY A 321 4.31 -15.63 0.72
C GLY A 321 5.31 -16.34 -0.20
N PHE A 322 6.47 -15.71 -0.41
CA PHE A 322 7.59 -16.32 -1.14
C PHE A 322 8.03 -17.62 -0.45
N VAL A 323 7.94 -18.76 -1.13
CA VAL A 323 8.32 -20.08 -0.58
C VAL A 323 7.52 -20.47 0.68
N ALA A 324 6.32 -19.93 0.89
CA ALA A 324 5.45 -20.37 1.98
C ALA A 324 4.93 -21.80 1.70
N GLY A 325 4.95 -22.67 2.70
CA GLY A 325 4.55 -24.08 2.58
C GLY A 325 3.48 -24.47 3.60
N ALA A 326 2.26 -24.74 3.15
CA ALA A 326 1.16 -25.27 3.94
C ALA A 326 0.86 -26.71 3.51
N THR A 327 1.61 -27.67 4.06
CA THR A 327 1.54 -29.09 3.67
C THR A 327 0.64 -29.94 4.56
N GLY A 328 0.32 -29.46 5.77
CA GLY A 328 -0.66 -30.10 6.65
C GLY A 328 -2.10 -29.89 6.17
N THR A 329 -2.99 -30.85 6.46
CA THR A 329 -4.43 -30.69 6.19
C THR A 329 -5.00 -29.58 7.06
N GLY A 330 -5.74 -28.63 6.48
CA GLY A 330 -6.30 -27.47 7.16
C GLY A 330 -5.26 -26.48 7.69
N SER A 331 -4.01 -26.56 7.22
CA SER A 331 -2.92 -25.71 7.73
C SER A 331 -2.86 -24.34 7.05
N THR A 332 -2.29 -23.35 7.74
CA THR A 332 -2.15 -21.98 7.22
C THR A 332 -0.72 -21.49 7.43
N ALA A 333 0.00 -21.18 6.36
CA ALA A 333 1.33 -20.59 6.36
C ALA A 333 1.29 -19.18 5.75
N ILE A 334 1.60 -18.15 6.53
CA ILE A 334 1.59 -16.75 6.08
C ILE A 334 2.95 -16.13 6.40
N GLY A 335 3.69 -15.71 5.37
CA GLY A 335 5.02 -15.13 5.45
C GLY A 335 6.02 -15.81 4.53
N ALA A 336 7.08 -15.10 4.13
CA ALA A 336 8.12 -15.70 3.31
C ALA A 336 8.81 -16.86 4.07
N ALA A 337 8.93 -18.01 3.43
CA ALA A 337 9.44 -19.26 4.02
C ALA A 337 8.69 -19.76 5.27
N ALA A 338 7.44 -19.33 5.50
CA ALA A 338 6.61 -19.89 6.56
C ALA A 338 6.25 -21.35 6.25
N SER A 339 6.30 -22.23 7.24
CA SER A 339 6.04 -23.67 7.11
C SER A 339 4.96 -24.11 8.09
N ALA A 340 3.79 -24.48 7.59
CA ALA A 340 2.69 -25.09 8.34
C ALA A 340 2.52 -26.56 7.90
N ALA A 341 3.42 -27.42 8.39
CA ALA A 341 3.48 -28.83 8.01
C ALA A 341 2.62 -29.75 8.89
N GLY A 342 2.22 -29.29 10.07
CA GLY A 342 1.29 -30.02 10.92
C GLY A 342 -0.16 -29.90 10.44
N ASN A 343 -0.96 -30.94 10.66
CA ASN A 343 -2.40 -30.85 10.43
C ASN A 343 -3.02 -29.80 11.36
N ASN A 344 -3.94 -28.98 10.85
CA ASN A 344 -4.58 -27.85 11.53
C ASN A 344 -3.57 -26.87 12.17
N SER A 345 -2.37 -26.75 11.61
CA SER A 345 -1.34 -25.87 12.14
C SER A 345 -1.35 -24.49 11.48
N VAL A 346 -0.89 -23.47 12.20
CA VAL A 346 -0.83 -22.09 11.74
C VAL A 346 0.58 -21.54 11.94
N ALA A 347 1.25 -21.14 10.86
CA ALA A 347 2.54 -20.46 10.90
C ALA A 347 2.38 -19.03 10.36
N LEU A 348 2.60 -18.02 11.20
CA LEU A 348 2.44 -16.61 10.87
C LEU A 348 3.75 -15.85 11.12
N GLY A 349 4.49 -15.56 10.06
CA GLY A 349 5.75 -14.81 10.10
C GLY A 349 6.79 -15.35 9.13
N ASN A 350 7.81 -14.53 8.81
CA ASN A 350 8.93 -14.98 7.99
C ASN A 350 9.69 -16.12 8.70
N GLY A 351 9.81 -17.28 8.04
CA GLY A 351 10.46 -18.45 8.62
C GLY A 351 9.72 -19.10 9.81
N ALA A 352 8.46 -18.72 10.08
CA ALA A 352 7.67 -19.35 11.14
C ALA A 352 7.43 -20.84 10.81
N ALA A 353 7.55 -21.75 11.79
CA ALA A 353 7.48 -23.19 11.59
C ALA A 353 6.52 -23.87 12.57
N ALA A 354 5.31 -24.19 12.08
CA ALA A 354 4.27 -24.94 12.78
C ALA A 354 4.20 -26.38 12.25
N ASN A 355 5.20 -27.20 12.59
CA ASN A 355 5.40 -28.53 11.99
C ASN A 355 4.71 -29.67 12.75
N GLN A 356 4.06 -29.39 13.87
CA GLN A 356 3.33 -30.38 14.67
C GLN A 356 1.82 -30.14 14.54
N ALA A 357 1.02 -31.18 14.78
CA ALA A 357 -0.42 -31.08 14.65
C ALA A 357 -1.04 -30.11 15.67
N ASN A 358 -2.07 -29.38 15.24
CA ASN A 358 -2.85 -28.42 16.03
C ASN A 358 -1.99 -27.33 16.70
N THR A 359 -0.92 -26.88 16.07
CA THR A 359 -0.05 -25.84 16.64
C THR A 359 -0.22 -24.47 16.00
N ILE A 360 0.19 -23.43 16.72
CA ILE A 360 0.22 -22.06 16.23
C ILE A 360 1.61 -21.48 16.52
N ALA A 361 2.32 -21.02 15.49
CA ALA A 361 3.60 -20.32 15.58
C ALA A 361 3.43 -18.89 15.05
N ILE A 362 3.56 -17.88 15.93
CA ILE A 362 3.37 -16.46 15.58
C ILE A 362 4.67 -15.69 15.81
N GLY A 363 5.24 -15.12 14.76
CA GLY A 363 6.45 -14.32 14.78
C GLY A 363 7.52 -14.84 13.82
N ALA A 364 8.51 -13.98 13.51
CA ALA A 364 9.62 -14.39 12.64
C ALA A 364 10.46 -15.48 13.31
N ASN A 365 10.72 -16.56 12.57
CA ASN A 365 11.52 -17.71 13.01
C ASN A 365 11.01 -18.41 14.28
N VAL A 366 9.72 -18.26 14.61
CA VAL A 366 9.11 -18.97 15.74
C VAL A 366 8.82 -20.40 15.33
N LYS A 367 9.15 -21.36 16.21
CA LYS A 367 8.98 -22.79 15.95
C LYS A 367 8.24 -23.47 17.07
N THR A 368 7.20 -24.23 16.72
CA THR A 368 6.56 -25.14 17.68
C THR A 368 7.36 -26.43 17.79
N THR A 369 7.39 -27.02 18.98
CA THR A 369 8.15 -28.23 19.32
C THR A 369 7.25 -29.40 19.70
N GLN A 370 5.97 -29.15 20.00
CA GLN A 370 5.02 -30.15 20.47
C GLN A 370 3.66 -29.95 19.81
N ALA A 371 2.86 -31.03 19.69
CA ALA A 371 1.48 -30.93 19.22
C ALA A 371 0.62 -30.13 20.21
N ASN A 372 -0.43 -29.45 19.72
CA ASN A 372 -1.33 -28.62 20.51
C ASN A 372 -0.67 -27.40 21.20
N GLN A 373 0.50 -26.97 20.73
CA GLN A 373 1.25 -25.83 21.28
C GLN A 373 0.91 -24.52 20.58
N VAL A 374 0.81 -23.44 21.36
CA VAL A 374 0.81 -22.06 20.85
C VAL A 374 2.12 -21.40 21.25
N ALA A 375 2.93 -21.02 20.27
CA ALA A 375 4.18 -20.30 20.44
C ALA A 375 4.05 -18.89 19.82
N ILE A 376 4.31 -17.86 20.62
CA ILE A 376 4.22 -16.46 20.19
C ILE A 376 5.56 -15.81 20.52
N GLY A 377 6.26 -15.31 19.51
CA GLY A 377 7.57 -14.67 19.66
C GLY A 377 8.69 -15.64 20.04
N ASN A 378 9.87 -15.05 20.28
CA ASN A 378 11.10 -15.71 20.73
C ASN A 378 11.67 -14.96 21.96
N SER A 379 12.85 -15.37 22.44
CA SER A 379 13.48 -14.80 23.64
C SER A 379 13.83 -13.31 23.55
N ALA A 380 13.86 -12.73 22.35
CA ALA A 380 14.12 -11.30 22.16
C ALA A 380 12.82 -10.44 22.18
N ASN A 381 11.64 -11.05 22.26
CA ASN A 381 10.38 -10.34 22.21
C ASN A 381 9.91 -9.84 23.59
N THR A 382 9.37 -8.62 23.62
CA THR A 382 8.62 -8.08 24.77
C THR A 382 7.12 -8.22 24.52
N TYR A 383 6.38 -8.78 25.48
CA TYR A 383 4.93 -9.00 25.38
C TYR A 383 4.15 -7.89 26.09
N ARG A 384 3.16 -7.30 25.41
CA ARG A 384 2.23 -6.32 25.98
C ARG A 384 0.81 -6.60 25.51
N LEU A 385 -0.10 -6.93 26.43
CA LEU A 385 -1.52 -7.11 26.17
C LEU A 385 -2.30 -5.96 26.83
N ALA A 386 -2.96 -5.11 26.06
CA ALA A 386 -3.58 -3.87 26.55
C ALA A 386 -4.75 -4.09 27.53
N GLY A 387 -5.41 -5.25 27.50
CA GLY A 387 -6.62 -5.51 28.28
C GLY A 387 -6.41 -6.20 29.63
N ILE A 388 -5.19 -6.64 29.96
CA ILE A 388 -4.96 -7.51 31.14
C ILE A 388 -5.27 -6.81 32.47
N ALA A 389 -5.14 -5.48 32.53
CA ALA A 389 -5.41 -4.67 33.70
C ALA A 389 -6.78 -3.97 33.65
N SER A 390 -7.62 -4.28 32.65
CA SER A 390 -8.92 -3.62 32.51
C SER A 390 -9.92 -4.09 33.57
N GLN A 391 -10.77 -3.19 34.04
CA GLN A 391 -11.87 -3.53 34.95
C GLN A 391 -12.84 -4.53 34.34
N ALA A 392 -13.08 -4.46 33.03
CA ALA A 392 -13.93 -5.41 32.31
C ALA A 392 -13.35 -6.84 32.36
N SER A 393 -12.03 -6.99 32.13
CA SER A 393 -11.36 -8.28 32.25
C SER A 393 -11.41 -8.82 33.68
N ALA A 394 -11.24 -7.95 34.68
CA ALA A 394 -11.33 -8.33 36.09
C ALA A 394 -12.75 -8.78 36.47
N ALA A 395 -13.78 -8.04 36.02
CA ALA A 395 -15.18 -8.37 36.28
C ALA A 395 -15.66 -9.64 35.56
N ALA A 396 -15.01 -10.02 34.46
CA ALA A 396 -15.30 -11.26 33.75
C ALA A 396 -14.72 -12.52 34.43
N GLN A 397 -13.83 -12.36 35.42
CA GLN A 397 -13.29 -13.49 36.18
C GLN A 397 -14.40 -14.10 37.05
N SER A 398 -14.47 -15.42 37.07
CA SER A 398 -15.43 -16.19 37.86
C SER A 398 -14.72 -17.37 38.52
N GLY A 399 -15.16 -17.73 39.73
CA GLY A 399 -14.53 -18.75 40.55
C GLY A 399 -13.23 -18.28 41.21
N ALA A 400 -12.44 -19.24 41.70
CA ALA A 400 -11.16 -18.97 42.35
C ALA A 400 -10.11 -18.53 41.33
N THR A 401 -9.42 -17.42 41.62
CA THR A 401 -8.33 -16.90 40.78
C THR A 401 -7.00 -17.55 41.16
N ALA A 402 -6.08 -17.63 40.21
CA ALA A 402 -4.74 -18.17 40.40
C ALA A 402 -3.69 -17.23 39.79
N PHE A 403 -2.45 -17.32 40.26
CA PHE A 403 -1.32 -16.68 39.59
C PHE A 403 -0.86 -17.51 38.40
N VAL A 404 -0.42 -16.86 37.33
CA VAL A 404 0.25 -17.52 36.21
C VAL A 404 1.76 -17.47 36.46
N THR A 405 2.42 -18.61 36.35
CA THR A 405 3.88 -18.74 36.44
C THR A 405 4.46 -19.18 35.10
N THR A 406 5.75 -18.91 34.90
CA THR A 406 6.53 -19.40 33.76
C THR A 406 7.72 -20.21 34.24
N ASP A 407 8.11 -21.22 33.47
CA ASP A 407 9.44 -21.85 33.60
C ASP A 407 10.47 -21.15 32.69
N ALA A 408 11.71 -21.64 32.68
CA ALA A 408 12.79 -21.12 31.85
C ALA A 408 12.59 -21.36 30.34
N ASN A 409 11.71 -22.30 29.98
CA ASN A 409 11.38 -22.61 28.59
C ASN A 409 10.16 -21.80 28.08
N GLY A 410 9.57 -20.95 28.92
CA GLY A 410 8.40 -20.13 28.59
C GLY A 410 7.06 -20.85 28.70
N ASN A 411 7.00 -22.01 29.38
CA ASN A 411 5.73 -22.71 29.61
C ASN A 411 4.92 -21.99 30.68
N LEU A 412 3.68 -21.64 30.37
CA LEU A 412 2.77 -20.99 31.31
C LEU A 412 1.90 -22.03 32.04
N ALA A 413 1.78 -21.89 33.35
CA ALA A 413 0.92 -22.73 34.17
C ALA A 413 0.25 -21.93 35.28
N ALA A 414 -0.91 -22.38 35.73
CA ALA A 414 -1.52 -21.88 36.96
C ALA A 414 -0.72 -22.36 38.17
N SER A 415 -0.30 -21.43 39.01
CA SER A 415 0.39 -21.73 40.26
C SER A 415 -0.55 -22.44 41.24
N ALA A 416 -0.01 -23.46 41.92
CA ALA A 416 -0.68 -24.10 43.06
C ALA A 416 -0.83 -23.14 44.26
N TYR A 417 -0.03 -22.07 44.30
CA TYR A 417 -0.12 -20.98 45.27
C TYR A 417 -0.88 -19.81 44.63
N GLY A 418 -2.02 -19.44 45.21
CA GLY A 418 -2.89 -18.37 44.70
C GLY A 418 -3.24 -17.32 45.76
N PRO A 419 -4.07 -16.32 45.42
CA PRO A 419 -4.47 -15.25 46.34
C PRO A 419 -5.08 -15.74 47.67
N SER A 420 -5.79 -16.87 47.67
CA SER A 420 -6.32 -17.51 48.87
C SER A 420 -5.24 -17.99 49.83
N THR A 421 -4.13 -18.52 49.31
CA THR A 421 -2.98 -18.95 50.13
C THR A 421 -2.29 -17.77 50.80
N ILE A 422 -2.20 -16.63 50.10
CA ILE A 422 -1.69 -15.38 50.67
C ILE A 422 -2.65 -14.84 51.74
N ALA A 423 -3.96 -14.85 51.50
CA ALA A 423 -4.94 -14.48 52.52
C ALA A 423 -4.86 -15.37 53.77
N GLY A 424 -4.62 -16.68 53.59
CA GLY A 424 -4.38 -17.61 54.68
C GLY A 424 -3.11 -17.31 55.48
N LEU A 425 -2.05 -16.82 54.83
CA LEU A 425 -0.84 -16.33 55.53
C LEU A 425 -1.15 -15.09 56.37
N GLY A 426 -2.01 -14.18 55.90
CA GLY A 426 -2.49 -13.04 56.68
C GLY A 426 -3.12 -13.46 58.01
N ASN A 427 -4.06 -14.42 57.97
CA ASN A 427 -4.70 -14.95 59.18
C ASN A 427 -3.68 -15.58 60.16
N ARG A 428 -2.63 -16.23 59.64
CA ARG A 428 -1.56 -16.80 60.46
C ARG A 428 -0.71 -15.70 61.10
N ILE A 429 -0.43 -14.61 60.39
CA ILE A 429 0.28 -13.44 60.93
C ILE A 429 -0.54 -12.79 62.04
N ASP A 430 -1.85 -12.61 61.85
CA ASP A 430 -2.74 -12.07 62.89
C ASP A 430 -2.77 -12.95 64.14
N SER A 431 -2.79 -14.28 63.94
CA SER A 431 -2.70 -15.24 65.05
C SER A 431 -1.37 -15.16 65.79
N VAL A 432 -0.25 -15.03 65.06
CA VAL A 432 1.08 -14.88 65.68
C VAL A 432 1.16 -13.55 66.43
N GLN A 433 0.61 -12.47 65.89
CA GLN A 433 0.54 -11.18 66.57
C GLN A 433 -0.24 -11.27 67.88
N ALA A 434 -1.38 -11.95 67.89
CA ALA A 434 -2.15 -12.19 69.11
C ALA A 434 -1.35 -13.01 70.15
N GLN A 435 -0.60 -14.02 69.71
CA GLN A 435 0.28 -14.80 70.59
C GLN A 435 1.41 -13.94 71.20
N VAL A 436 2.02 -13.05 70.41
CA VAL A 436 3.04 -12.11 70.90
C VAL A 436 2.48 -11.17 71.95
N ASN A 437 1.32 -10.54 71.70
CA ASN A 437 0.69 -9.64 72.67
C ASN A 437 0.37 -10.36 74.00
N ASN A 438 -0.04 -11.63 73.93
CA ASN A 438 -0.27 -12.45 75.13
C ASN A 438 1.03 -12.77 75.88
N LEU A 439 2.13 -13.00 75.16
CA LEU A 439 3.44 -13.25 75.77
C LEU A 439 4.01 -12.00 76.43
N GLU A 440 3.81 -10.82 75.81
CA GLU A 440 4.15 -9.53 76.40
C GLU A 440 3.38 -9.29 77.71
N ALA A 441 2.06 -9.48 77.70
CA ALA A 441 1.24 -9.37 78.91
C ALA A 441 1.66 -10.35 80.02
N LYS A 442 2.04 -11.58 79.64
CA LYS A 442 2.57 -12.57 80.58
C LYS A 442 3.92 -12.13 81.14
N THR A 443 4.78 -11.53 80.33
CA THR A 443 6.08 -10.99 80.77
C THR A 443 5.88 -9.87 81.80
N ASP A 444 4.95 -8.95 81.55
CA ASP A 444 4.60 -7.89 82.51
C ASP A 444 4.06 -8.45 83.83
N SER A 445 3.28 -9.54 83.75
CA SER A 445 2.78 -10.23 84.95
C SER A 445 3.91 -10.86 85.76
N VAL A 446 4.90 -11.48 85.11
CA VAL A 446 6.06 -12.09 85.76
C VAL A 446 6.96 -11.02 86.38
N GLN A 447 7.16 -9.89 85.69
CA GLN A 447 7.90 -8.76 86.25
C GLN A 447 7.23 -8.19 87.50
N ARG A 448 5.91 -8.00 87.48
CA ARG A 448 5.13 -7.58 88.66
C ARG A 448 5.20 -8.59 89.78
N TYR A 449 5.06 -9.88 89.48
CA TYR A 449 5.20 -10.96 90.45
C TYR A 449 6.59 -10.93 91.10
N ALA A 450 7.66 -10.80 90.32
CA ALA A 450 9.03 -10.74 90.84
C ALA A 450 9.26 -9.51 91.75
N ILE A 451 8.68 -8.35 91.43
CA ILE A 451 8.73 -7.16 92.28
C ILE A 451 7.97 -7.42 93.58
N GLN A 452 6.76 -7.98 93.48
CA GLN A 452 5.91 -8.25 94.63
C GLN A 452 6.55 -9.25 95.59
N THR A 453 7.07 -10.38 95.10
CA THR A 453 7.77 -11.37 95.93
C THR A 453 9.00 -10.77 96.60
N ARG A 454 9.74 -9.90 95.91
CA ARG A 454 10.88 -9.17 96.53
C ARG A 454 10.42 -8.21 97.61
N LYS A 455 9.26 -7.55 97.42
CA LYS A 455 8.66 -6.65 98.41
C LYS A 455 8.21 -7.41 99.65
N GLU A 456 7.46 -8.49 99.47
CA GLU A 456 6.99 -9.38 100.55
C GLU A 456 8.18 -9.95 101.34
N ALA A 457 9.23 -10.41 100.66
CA ALA A 457 10.45 -10.89 101.34
C ALA A 457 11.14 -9.79 102.16
N ARG A 458 11.24 -8.56 101.64
CA ARG A 458 11.84 -7.43 102.37
C ARG A 458 10.98 -7.01 103.57
N GLN A 459 9.66 -6.98 103.42
CA GLN A 459 8.72 -6.72 104.51
C GLN A 459 8.81 -7.82 105.58
N GLY A 460 8.96 -9.09 105.18
CA GLY A 460 9.23 -10.20 106.09
C GLY A 460 10.48 -9.99 106.96
N VAL A 461 11.58 -9.54 106.36
CA VAL A 461 12.81 -9.21 107.08
C VAL A 461 12.60 -7.99 108.00
N ALA A 462 11.96 -6.92 107.51
CA ALA A 462 11.65 -5.75 108.33
C ALA A 462 10.80 -6.12 109.55
N MET A 463 9.78 -6.97 109.37
CA MET A 463 8.95 -7.49 110.45
C MET A 463 9.77 -8.29 111.46
N ALA A 464 10.63 -9.19 111.00
CA ALA A 464 11.49 -9.97 111.89
C ALA A 464 12.39 -9.08 112.76
N ILE A 465 12.86 -7.94 112.23
CA ILE A 465 13.63 -6.95 112.99
C ILE A 465 12.72 -6.13 113.93
N ALA A 466 11.52 -5.76 113.48
CA ALA A 466 10.54 -5.01 114.26
C ALA A 466 9.85 -5.83 115.35
N MET A 467 10.07 -7.14 115.42
CA MET A 467 9.48 -8.02 116.43
C MET A 467 10.02 -7.68 117.83
N ALA A 468 9.28 -6.85 118.57
CA ALA A 468 9.60 -6.45 119.93
C ALA A 468 9.59 -7.64 120.89
N THR A 469 10.46 -7.62 121.91
CA THR A 469 10.42 -8.57 123.02
C THR A 469 10.08 -7.81 124.29
N ALA A 470 8.88 -8.04 124.83
CA ALA A 470 8.50 -7.47 126.12
C ALA A 470 9.37 -8.11 127.22
N PRO A 471 10.09 -7.30 128.03
CA PRO A 471 10.90 -7.81 129.12
C PRO A 471 10.02 -8.40 130.22
N MET A 472 10.58 -9.26 131.07
CA MET A 472 9.82 -9.90 132.12
C MET A 472 9.19 -8.87 133.08
N PRO A 473 7.89 -9.00 133.42
CA PRO A 473 7.23 -8.13 134.39
C PRO A 473 7.88 -8.16 135.78
N SER A 474 7.99 -6.98 136.40
CA SER A 474 8.67 -6.78 137.68
C SER A 474 8.06 -7.55 138.86
N ALA A 475 6.78 -7.92 138.78
CA ALA A 475 6.09 -8.68 139.82
C ALA A 475 5.21 -9.82 139.23
N PRO A 476 4.96 -10.90 139.98
CA PRO A 476 4.02 -11.95 139.59
C PRO A 476 2.62 -11.40 139.26
N GLY A 477 1.99 -11.91 138.20
CA GLY A 477 0.65 -11.50 137.75
C GLY A 477 0.59 -10.16 137.00
N LYS A 478 1.73 -9.49 136.73
CA LYS A 478 1.78 -8.27 135.93
C LYS A 478 2.02 -8.58 134.45
N THR A 479 1.60 -7.66 133.59
CA THR A 479 1.84 -7.69 132.14
C THR A 479 2.70 -6.51 131.73
N THR A 480 3.74 -6.75 130.94
CA THR A 480 4.55 -5.73 130.28
C THR A 480 4.24 -5.74 128.79
N TRP A 481 4.46 -4.60 128.14
CA TRP A 481 4.35 -4.47 126.69
C TRP A 481 5.61 -3.77 126.16
N ALA A 482 5.97 -4.08 124.92
CA ALA A 482 7.03 -3.41 124.20
C ALA A 482 6.61 -3.24 122.74
N THR A 483 6.98 -2.11 122.15
CA THR A 483 6.73 -1.82 120.73
C THR A 483 8.04 -1.45 120.07
N ASN A 484 8.25 -1.96 118.86
CA ASN A 484 9.43 -1.67 118.05
C ASN A 484 8.98 -1.27 116.64
N GLY A 485 9.77 -0.43 115.99
CA GLY A 485 9.64 -0.12 114.57
C GLY A 485 10.96 -0.42 113.88
N ALA A 486 10.92 -0.97 112.67
CA ALA A 486 12.12 -1.23 111.88
C ALA A 486 11.89 -0.86 110.42
N THR A 487 13.00 -0.57 109.73
CA THR A 487 13.02 -0.43 108.28
C THR A 487 14.09 -1.33 107.68
N TYR A 488 13.81 -1.90 106.51
CA TYR A 488 14.78 -2.69 105.76
C TYR A 488 14.66 -2.39 104.27
N ARG A 489 15.73 -1.81 103.71
CA ARG A 489 15.84 -1.48 102.27
C ARG A 489 14.61 -0.73 101.72
N GLY A 490 14.08 0.21 102.48
CA GLY A 490 12.95 1.06 102.09
C GLY A 490 11.56 0.55 102.51
N GLU A 491 11.43 -0.69 102.99
CA GLU A 491 10.19 -1.19 103.60
C GLU A 491 10.18 -0.88 105.11
N TRP A 492 9.00 -0.69 105.69
CA TRP A 492 8.80 -0.45 107.13
C TRP A 492 7.95 -1.55 107.75
N ALA A 493 8.22 -1.86 109.01
CA ALA A 493 7.41 -2.74 109.83
C ALA A 493 7.32 -2.24 111.28
N GLY A 494 6.20 -2.52 111.92
CA GLY A 494 5.97 -2.27 113.35
C GLY A 494 5.66 -3.57 114.06
N GLY A 495 6.10 -3.71 115.31
CA GLY A 495 5.80 -4.88 116.13
C GLY A 495 5.43 -4.50 117.55
N LEU A 496 4.52 -5.26 118.12
CA LEU A 496 4.04 -5.17 119.49
C LEU A 496 4.20 -6.52 120.15
N ALA A 497 4.75 -6.54 121.36
CA ALA A 497 4.80 -7.74 122.18
C ALA A 497 4.33 -7.47 123.59
N VAL A 498 3.83 -8.52 124.22
CA VAL A 498 3.38 -8.56 125.59
C VAL A 498 4.01 -9.74 126.31
N ALA A 499 4.32 -9.58 127.59
CA ALA A 499 4.77 -10.66 128.45
C ALA A 499 3.96 -10.64 129.74
N HIS A 500 3.48 -11.80 130.17
CA HIS A 500 2.72 -11.97 131.41
C HIS A 500 3.43 -12.96 132.33
N ARG A 501 3.75 -12.54 133.55
CA ARG A 501 4.47 -13.38 134.52
C ARG A 501 3.49 -14.25 135.30
N LEU A 502 3.72 -15.57 135.26
CA LEU A 502 2.90 -16.54 135.97
C LEU A 502 3.17 -16.47 137.49
N PRO A 503 2.15 -16.67 138.34
CA PRO A 503 2.30 -16.72 139.79
C PRO A 503 2.82 -18.09 140.23
N THR A 504 4.10 -18.37 139.99
CA THR A 504 4.79 -19.62 140.38
C THR A 504 5.74 -19.38 141.56
N CYS A 505 5.75 -20.27 142.55
CA CYS A 505 6.35 -20.01 143.88
C CYS A 505 7.86 -20.29 144.00
N CYS A 506 8.52 -20.85 143.00
CA CYS A 506 9.96 -21.15 143.11
C CYS A 506 10.79 -20.88 141.84
N VAL A 507 10.17 -20.64 140.68
CA VAL A 507 10.87 -20.25 139.45
C VAL A 507 10.05 -19.18 138.73
N PRO A 508 10.61 -18.01 138.41
CA PRO A 508 9.92 -16.99 137.64
C PRO A 508 9.79 -17.44 136.17
N ILE A 509 8.55 -17.68 135.72
CA ILE A 509 8.23 -17.98 134.31
C ILE A 509 7.26 -16.94 133.77
N ALA A 510 7.51 -16.42 132.58
CA ALA A 510 6.62 -15.54 131.83
C ALA A 510 6.22 -16.15 130.49
N VAL A 511 4.95 -15.99 130.12
CA VAL A 511 4.45 -16.24 128.78
C VAL A 511 4.60 -14.97 127.96
N THR A 512 5.18 -15.07 126.79
CA THR A 512 5.39 -13.96 125.86
C THR A 512 4.62 -14.19 124.57
N ALA A 513 4.05 -13.13 124.03
CA ALA A 513 3.39 -13.14 122.72
C ALA A 513 3.78 -11.86 121.98
N GLY A 514 3.91 -11.94 120.66
CA GLY A 514 4.22 -10.79 119.82
C GLY A 514 3.58 -10.90 118.45
N VAL A 515 3.27 -9.76 117.88
CA VAL A 515 2.78 -9.59 116.51
C VAL A 515 3.63 -8.52 115.84
N ALA A 516 4.01 -8.73 114.59
CA ALA A 516 4.57 -7.68 113.76
C ALA A 516 3.78 -7.58 112.46
N TYR A 517 3.65 -6.36 111.99
CA TYR A 517 2.99 -5.98 110.76
C TYR A 517 3.99 -5.30 109.84
N GLY A 518 4.14 -5.84 108.65
CA GLY A 518 4.80 -5.21 107.51
C GLY A 518 3.71 -4.71 106.55
N GLY A 519 4.05 -3.79 105.65
CA GLY A 519 3.12 -3.32 104.63
C GLY A 519 2.43 -4.46 103.85
N ASP A 520 1.34 -4.13 103.14
CA ASP A 520 0.59 -5.05 102.26
C ASP A 520 0.10 -6.37 102.90
N ASN A 521 -0.50 -6.29 104.09
CA ASN A 521 -1.07 -7.43 104.83
C ASN A 521 -0.06 -8.50 105.28
N ALA A 522 1.25 -8.20 105.26
CA ALA A 522 2.24 -9.09 105.82
C ALA A 522 2.16 -9.06 107.36
N VAL A 523 1.82 -10.19 107.99
CA VAL A 523 1.71 -10.32 109.45
C VAL A 523 2.57 -11.49 109.92
N GLY A 524 3.45 -11.22 110.88
CA GLY A 524 4.16 -12.24 111.65
C GLY A 524 3.58 -12.33 113.06
N VAL A 525 3.51 -13.54 113.60
CA VAL A 525 3.15 -13.78 115.01
C VAL A 525 4.20 -14.66 115.68
N ARG A 526 4.41 -14.46 116.97
CA ARG A 526 5.29 -15.29 117.79
C ARG A 526 4.72 -15.49 119.18
N ALA A 527 5.01 -16.63 119.78
CA ALA A 527 4.73 -16.93 121.18
C ALA A 527 5.91 -17.69 121.77
N GLY A 528 6.16 -17.52 123.06
CA GLY A 528 7.30 -18.18 123.73
C GLY A 528 7.23 -18.07 125.25
N LEU A 529 8.15 -18.76 125.91
CA LEU A 529 8.32 -18.71 127.37
C LEU A 529 9.66 -18.04 127.70
N ALA A 530 9.68 -17.23 128.75
CA ALA A 530 10.89 -16.62 129.29
C ALA A 530 10.99 -16.96 130.79
N GLY A 531 12.20 -17.20 131.27
CA GLY A 531 12.44 -17.48 132.68
C GLY A 531 13.88 -17.16 133.07
N GLU A 532 14.10 -17.09 134.37
CA GLU A 532 15.40 -16.82 135.00
C GLU A 532 15.56 -17.82 136.17
N PHE A 533 16.81 -18.19 136.49
CA PHE A 533 17.13 -19.16 137.52
C PHE A 533 17.85 -18.52 138.70
#